data_AF-A0A7S4BE61-F1
#
_entry.id   AF-A0A7S4BE61-F1
#
_cell.length_a   1.000
_cell.length_b   1.000
_cell.length_c   1.000
_cell.angle_alpha   90.00
_cell.angle_beta   90.00
_cell.angle_gamma   90.00
#
_symmetry.space_group_name_H-M   'P 1'
#
loop_
_entity.id
_entity.type
_entity.pdbx_description
1 polymer ?
#
loop_
_entity_poly.entity_id
_entity_poly.type
_entity_poly.pdbx_seq_one_letter_code
_entity_poly.pdbx_strand_id
1 'polypeptide(L)'
;KAATEANVLSFLAALLRAAGADLEEAQQSQRRTEQQRLLLQSQMQTMRKELEDLRETQDELNLQVLNAGNAQTAAERSEANLRAELASDRAELERLRERLVQLEASLIESSAEATRCAERARAAKLQLEEQTLQHEQDTLALQRQAAEVAERQMARAEAAEQALFSQTQHASSNNSTLASQLSEAQAQLRAATARESELQRLLQSHVEQMDAMRKHGRGRAAQRTRRNGDDDDDDDDDADGGADADGTSDDGHEGEEAEGKGGVKAVDAGRQPATQRQDPIREYEERVRTILQVNRALVEAYWRLRRLAEGAALTHQMLEVPSHEELLLSVQVGADGRRQVMSELEKSLDNENSRLRTQLERVTETLSAHSALEASEQRLESQQAAALAEERGR
;
A
#
# COMPACT_ATOMS: atom_id res chain seq x y z
N LYS A 1 -164.77 -73.30 22.55
CA LYS A 1 -164.19 -72.34 23.51
C LYS A 1 -162.78 -72.76 23.95
N ALA A 2 -162.57 -73.95 24.52
CA ALA A 2 -161.21 -74.42 24.84
C ALA A 2 -160.26 -74.56 23.61
N ALA A 3 -160.77 -75.05 22.47
CA ALA A 3 -159.96 -75.17 21.24
C ALA A 3 -159.61 -73.83 20.57
N THR A 4 -160.42 -72.78 20.78
CA THR A 4 -160.18 -71.45 20.21
C THR A 4 -159.18 -70.65 21.04
N GLU A 5 -159.19 -70.80 22.37
CA GLU A 5 -158.20 -70.19 23.27
C GLU A 5 -156.80 -70.81 23.10
N ALA A 6 -156.73 -72.14 22.91
CA ALA A 6 -155.46 -72.82 22.62
C ALA A 6 -154.83 -72.35 21.29
N ASN A 7 -155.64 -72.04 20.28
CA ASN A 7 -155.16 -71.50 19.00
C ASN A 7 -154.68 -70.05 19.11
N VAL A 8 -155.35 -69.20 19.92
CA VAL A 8 -154.89 -67.82 20.15
C VAL A 8 -153.59 -67.80 20.96
N LEU A 9 -153.45 -68.67 21.97
CA LEU A 9 -152.23 -68.80 22.75
C LEU A 9 -151.07 -69.40 21.93
N SER A 10 -151.33 -70.37 21.04
CA SER A 10 -150.29 -70.89 20.15
C SER A 10 -149.86 -69.86 19.11
N PHE A 11 -150.79 -69.07 18.59
CA PHE A 11 -150.51 -67.95 17.69
C PHE A 11 -149.69 -66.86 18.38
N LEU A 12 -150.05 -66.43 19.59
CA LEU A 12 -149.28 -65.47 20.39
C LEU A 12 -147.88 -66.02 20.75
N ALA A 13 -147.76 -67.31 21.08
CA ALA A 13 -146.48 -67.94 21.35
C ALA A 13 -145.60 -68.12 20.10
N ALA A 14 -146.20 -68.26 18.92
CA ALA A 14 -145.49 -68.25 17.63
C ALA A 14 -145.03 -66.82 17.28
N LEU A 15 -145.87 -65.81 17.54
CA LEU A 15 -145.56 -64.40 17.30
C LEU A 15 -144.45 -63.88 18.22
N LEU A 16 -144.45 -64.27 19.50
CA LEU A 16 -143.37 -63.98 20.45
C LEU A 16 -142.06 -64.69 20.08
N ARG A 17 -142.12 -65.91 19.56
CA ARG A 17 -140.93 -66.62 19.05
C ARG A 17 -140.39 -65.97 17.78
N ALA A 18 -141.25 -65.53 16.87
CA ALA A 18 -140.85 -64.77 15.67
C ALA A 18 -140.22 -63.43 16.04
N ALA A 19 -140.85 -62.65 16.92
CA ALA A 19 -140.28 -61.39 17.42
C ALA A 19 -138.96 -61.59 18.19
N GLY A 20 -138.82 -62.71 18.92
CA GLY A 20 -137.57 -63.10 19.58
C GLY A 20 -136.46 -63.44 18.56
N ALA A 21 -136.79 -64.17 17.51
CA ALA A 21 -135.85 -64.48 16.42
C ALA A 21 -135.44 -63.21 15.64
N ASP A 22 -136.39 -62.32 15.35
CA ASP A 22 -136.13 -61.03 14.69
C ASP A 22 -135.24 -60.13 15.57
N LEU A 23 -135.45 -60.14 16.90
CA LEU A 23 -134.60 -59.41 17.84
C LEU A 23 -133.19 -60.01 17.92
N GLU A 24 -133.06 -61.34 17.94
CA GLU A 24 -131.75 -62.02 17.90
C GLU A 24 -131.02 -61.75 16.58
N GLU A 25 -131.71 -61.74 15.44
CA GLU A 25 -131.16 -61.40 14.13
C GLU A 25 -130.74 -59.93 14.05
N ALA A 26 -131.55 -59.01 14.61
CA ALA A 26 -131.20 -57.60 14.75
C ALA A 26 -129.98 -57.40 15.65
N GLN A 27 -129.88 -58.14 16.77
CA GLN A 27 -128.70 -58.08 17.65
C GLN A 27 -127.45 -58.68 17.00
N GLN A 28 -127.58 -59.78 16.25
CA GLN A 28 -126.46 -60.39 15.53
C GLN A 28 -125.98 -59.49 14.38
N SER A 29 -126.89 -58.88 13.62
CA SER A 29 -126.54 -57.90 12.59
C SER A 29 -125.89 -56.66 13.20
N GLN A 30 -126.41 -56.15 14.32
CA GLN A 30 -125.78 -55.05 15.07
C GLN A 30 -124.34 -55.44 15.47
N ARG A 31 -124.13 -56.60 16.10
CA ARG A 31 -122.78 -57.07 16.49
C ARG A 31 -121.84 -57.19 15.28
N ARG A 32 -122.33 -57.69 14.13
CA ARG A 32 -121.53 -57.76 12.89
C ARG A 32 -121.15 -56.37 12.39
N THR A 33 -122.09 -55.41 12.40
CA THR A 33 -121.80 -54.03 11.98
C THR A 33 -120.85 -53.33 12.95
N GLU A 34 -120.95 -53.58 14.26
CA GLU A 34 -120.03 -53.07 15.28
C GLU A 34 -118.63 -53.65 15.11
N GLN A 35 -118.52 -54.96 14.85
CA GLN A 35 -117.25 -55.62 14.53
C GLN A 35 -116.62 -55.04 13.26
N GLN A 36 -117.41 -54.84 12.20
CA GLN A 36 -116.96 -54.19 10.96
C GLN A 36 -116.50 -52.75 11.23
N ARG A 37 -117.23 -52.00 12.05
CA ARG A 37 -116.87 -50.62 12.43
C ARG A 37 -115.54 -50.59 13.19
N LEU A 38 -115.34 -51.50 14.15
CA LEU A 38 -114.09 -51.59 14.92
C LEU A 38 -112.91 -52.01 14.02
N LEU A 39 -113.12 -52.95 13.10
CA LEU A 39 -112.10 -53.34 12.13
C LEU A 39 -111.69 -52.15 11.25
N LEU A 40 -112.66 -51.45 10.65
CA LEU A 40 -112.41 -50.24 9.86
C LEU A 40 -111.74 -49.15 10.67
N GLN A 41 -112.12 -48.96 11.94
CA GLN A 41 -111.47 -48.00 12.83
C GLN A 41 -110.01 -48.36 13.09
N SER A 42 -109.70 -49.64 13.33
CA SER A 42 -108.32 -50.10 13.50
C SER A 42 -107.50 -49.92 12.21
N GLN A 43 -108.06 -50.24 11.05
CA GLN A 43 -107.42 -50.02 9.75
C GLN A 43 -107.17 -48.54 9.47
N MET A 44 -108.12 -47.65 9.82
CA MET A 44 -107.89 -46.21 9.72
C MET A 44 -106.79 -45.72 10.65
N GLN A 45 -106.68 -46.29 11.86
CA GLN A 45 -105.61 -45.93 12.80
C GLN A 45 -104.23 -46.41 12.31
N THR A 46 -104.13 -47.62 11.75
CA THR A 46 -102.88 -48.11 11.16
C THR A 46 -102.48 -47.26 9.96
N MET A 47 -103.40 -46.96 9.05
CA MET A 47 -103.14 -46.07 7.91
C MET A 47 -102.73 -44.66 8.35
N ARG A 48 -103.33 -44.11 9.42
CA ARG A 48 -102.92 -42.81 9.96
C ARG A 48 -101.51 -42.83 10.50
N LYS A 49 -101.15 -43.88 11.24
CA LYS A 49 -99.80 -44.05 11.77
C LYS A 49 -98.78 -44.21 10.64
N GLU A 50 -99.07 -45.04 9.63
CA GLU A 50 -98.21 -45.19 8.46
C GLU A 50 -98.01 -43.87 7.70
N LEU A 51 -99.06 -43.05 7.58
CA LEU A 51 -98.96 -41.71 6.98
C LEU A 51 -98.14 -40.73 7.83
N GLU A 52 -98.16 -40.87 9.16
CA GLU A 52 -97.33 -40.07 10.07
C GLU A 52 -95.86 -40.48 9.98
N ASP A 53 -95.57 -41.79 10.04
CA ASP A 53 -94.22 -42.35 9.86
C ASP A 53 -93.64 -41.95 8.48
N LEU A 54 -94.45 -41.96 7.41
CA LEU A 54 -94.03 -41.50 6.08
C LEU A 54 -93.76 -39.99 6.02
N ARG A 55 -94.47 -39.18 6.81
CA ARG A 55 -94.20 -37.73 6.89
C ARG A 55 -92.93 -37.45 7.67
N GLU A 56 -92.71 -38.13 8.80
CA GLU A 56 -91.48 -38.00 9.58
C GLU A 56 -90.26 -38.39 8.75
N THR A 57 -90.31 -39.52 8.04
CA THR A 57 -89.23 -39.93 7.13
C THR A 57 -89.03 -38.96 5.96
N GLN A 58 -90.10 -38.36 5.43
CA GLN A 58 -90.00 -37.31 4.41
C GLN A 58 -89.33 -36.04 4.96
N ASP A 59 -89.67 -35.61 6.17
CA ASP A 59 -89.07 -34.45 6.82
C ASP A 59 -87.60 -34.67 7.18
N GLU A 60 -87.25 -35.87 7.65
CA GLU A 60 -85.86 -36.29 7.85
C GLU A 60 -85.06 -36.26 6.54
N LEU A 61 -85.63 -36.79 5.45
CA LEU A 61 -84.99 -36.75 4.14
C LEU A 61 -84.82 -35.32 3.64
N ASN A 62 -85.82 -34.45 3.84
CA ASN A 62 -85.74 -33.03 3.49
C ASN A 62 -84.62 -32.32 4.27
N LEU A 63 -84.48 -32.62 5.57
CA LEU A 63 -83.38 -32.10 6.40
C LEU A 63 -82.01 -32.60 5.91
N GLN A 64 -81.90 -33.89 5.54
CA GLN A 64 -80.66 -34.43 4.98
C GLN A 64 -80.29 -33.77 3.65
N VAL A 65 -81.26 -33.56 2.75
CA VAL A 65 -81.03 -32.85 1.49
C VAL A 65 -80.59 -31.40 1.73
N LEU A 66 -81.21 -30.71 2.68
CA LEU A 66 -80.83 -29.34 3.04
C LEU A 66 -79.42 -29.28 3.65
N ASN A 67 -79.07 -30.23 4.52
CA ASN A 67 -77.72 -30.34 5.09
C ASN A 67 -76.67 -30.67 4.03
N ALA A 68 -76.98 -31.57 3.08
CA ALA A 68 -76.10 -31.88 1.96
C ALA A 68 -75.90 -30.66 1.04
N GLY A 69 -76.96 -29.89 0.77
CA GLY A 69 -76.86 -28.64 0.01
C GLY A 69 -76.02 -27.57 0.71
N ASN A 70 -76.16 -27.42 2.03
CA ASN A 70 -75.33 -26.52 2.82
C ASN A 70 -73.85 -26.96 2.83
N ALA A 71 -73.59 -28.26 2.94
CA ALA A 71 -72.23 -28.80 2.87
C ALA A 71 -71.60 -28.59 1.47
N GLN A 72 -72.37 -28.80 0.41
CA GLN A 72 -71.93 -28.56 -0.97
C GLN A 72 -71.59 -27.08 -1.20
N THR A 73 -72.47 -26.16 -0.80
CA THR A 73 -72.22 -24.72 -0.96
C THR A 73 -71.02 -24.24 -0.13
N ALA A 74 -70.79 -24.83 1.06
CA ALA A 74 -69.58 -24.57 1.84
C ALA A 74 -68.31 -25.07 1.13
N ALA A 75 -68.37 -26.27 0.54
CA ALA A 75 -67.26 -26.82 -0.24
C ALA A 75 -66.95 -25.96 -1.48
N GLU A 76 -67.96 -25.54 -2.25
CA GLU A 76 -67.81 -24.67 -3.42
C GLU A 76 -67.18 -23.31 -3.04
N ARG A 77 -67.59 -22.73 -1.91
CA ARG A 77 -66.97 -21.50 -1.39
C ARG A 77 -65.51 -21.72 -1.00
N SER A 78 -65.20 -22.83 -0.33
CA SER A 78 -63.81 -23.15 0.02
C SER A 78 -62.93 -23.36 -1.22
N GLU A 79 -63.46 -24.00 -2.26
CA GLU A 79 -62.77 -24.21 -3.53
C GLU A 79 -62.55 -22.87 -4.27
N ALA A 80 -63.53 -21.98 -4.27
CA ALA A 80 -63.39 -20.64 -4.83
C ALA A 80 -62.32 -19.82 -4.10
N ASN A 81 -62.26 -19.88 -2.77
CA ASN A 81 -61.23 -19.21 -1.98
C ASN A 81 -59.84 -19.76 -2.29
N LEU A 82 -59.66 -21.09 -2.30
CA LEU A 82 -58.38 -21.72 -2.65
C LEU A 82 -57.92 -21.38 -4.07
N ARG A 83 -58.86 -21.29 -5.04
CA ARG A 83 -58.54 -20.83 -6.40
C ARG A 83 -58.05 -19.38 -6.43
N ALA A 84 -58.66 -18.51 -5.63
CA ALA A 84 -58.24 -17.11 -5.52
C ALA A 84 -56.86 -16.98 -4.86
N GLU A 85 -56.59 -17.73 -3.80
CA GLU A 85 -55.28 -17.81 -3.14
C GLU A 85 -54.21 -18.31 -4.12
N LEU A 86 -54.45 -19.43 -4.82
CA LEU A 86 -53.53 -19.95 -5.84
C LEU A 86 -53.27 -18.95 -6.98
N ALA A 87 -54.26 -18.14 -7.36
CA ALA A 87 -54.08 -17.10 -8.37
C ALA A 87 -53.20 -15.95 -7.84
N SER A 88 -53.38 -15.56 -6.57
CA SER A 88 -52.55 -14.56 -5.89
C SER A 88 -51.10 -15.04 -5.79
N ASP A 89 -50.89 -16.27 -5.31
CA ASP A 89 -49.56 -16.87 -5.15
C ASP A 89 -48.83 -16.99 -6.50
N ARG A 90 -49.55 -17.33 -7.59
CA ARG A 90 -48.98 -17.34 -8.94
C ARG A 90 -48.52 -15.95 -9.39
N ALA A 91 -49.33 -14.92 -9.15
CA ALA A 91 -48.96 -13.55 -9.48
C ALA A 91 -47.75 -13.07 -8.66
N GLU A 92 -47.66 -13.47 -7.38
CA GLU A 92 -46.49 -13.18 -6.55
C GLU A 92 -45.23 -13.91 -7.03
N LEU A 93 -45.34 -15.19 -7.39
CA LEU A 93 -44.24 -15.95 -7.99
C LEU A 93 -43.75 -15.34 -9.31
N GLU A 94 -44.67 -14.85 -10.16
CA GLU A 94 -44.31 -14.12 -11.39
C GLU A 94 -43.55 -12.82 -11.08
N ARG A 95 -44.04 -12.01 -10.14
CA ARG A 95 -43.33 -10.79 -9.69
C ARG A 95 -41.94 -11.10 -9.12
N LEU A 96 -41.81 -12.16 -8.34
CA LEU A 96 -40.51 -12.58 -7.79
C LEU A 96 -39.56 -13.07 -8.89
N ARG A 97 -40.07 -13.78 -9.90
CA ARG A 97 -39.28 -14.18 -11.08
C ARG A 97 -38.79 -12.98 -11.87
N GLU A 98 -39.66 -12.01 -12.13
CA GLU A 98 -39.28 -10.75 -12.80
C GLU A 98 -38.21 -10.00 -12.02
N ARG A 99 -38.36 -9.92 -10.69
CA ARG A 99 -37.36 -9.30 -9.81
C ARG A 99 -36.03 -10.05 -9.80
N LEU A 100 -36.04 -11.39 -9.84
CA LEU A 100 -34.83 -12.19 -9.96
C LEU A 100 -34.09 -11.90 -11.27
N VAL A 101 -34.80 -11.87 -12.40
CA VAL A 101 -34.21 -11.53 -13.71
C VAL A 101 -33.59 -10.13 -13.71
N GLN A 102 -34.26 -9.15 -13.08
CA GLN A 102 -33.71 -7.79 -12.93
C GLN A 102 -32.43 -7.77 -12.09
N LEU A 103 -32.39 -8.51 -10.98
CA LEU A 103 -31.21 -8.60 -10.12
C LEU A 103 -30.04 -9.32 -10.82
N GLU A 104 -30.32 -10.39 -11.57
CA GLU A 104 -29.31 -11.09 -12.38
C GLU A 104 -28.73 -10.18 -13.47
N ALA A 105 -29.57 -9.40 -14.16
CA ALA A 105 -29.12 -8.42 -15.14
C ALA A 105 -28.23 -7.34 -14.50
N SER A 106 -28.62 -6.81 -13.34
CA SER A 106 -27.82 -5.83 -12.58
C SER A 106 -26.49 -6.41 -12.10
N LEU A 107 -26.47 -7.68 -11.68
CA LEU A 107 -25.25 -8.38 -11.29
C LEU A 107 -24.29 -8.52 -12.47
N ILE A 108 -24.79 -8.91 -13.65
CA ILE A 108 -23.99 -9.02 -14.88
C ILE A 108 -23.40 -7.65 -15.24
N GLU A 109 -24.21 -6.58 -15.22
CA GLU A 109 -23.76 -5.22 -15.51
C GLU A 109 -22.68 -4.76 -14.53
N SER A 110 -22.91 -4.92 -13.22
CA SER A 110 -21.92 -4.57 -12.19
C SER A 110 -20.62 -5.37 -12.33
N SER A 111 -20.70 -6.66 -12.67
CA SER A 111 -19.52 -7.48 -12.93
C SER A 111 -18.71 -6.99 -14.15
N ALA A 112 -19.40 -6.57 -15.22
CA ALA A 112 -18.78 -6.02 -16.41
C ALA A 112 -18.15 -4.63 -16.15
N GLU A 113 -18.74 -3.83 -15.26
CA GLU A 113 -18.14 -2.57 -14.82
C GLU A 113 -16.91 -2.80 -13.95
N ALA A 114 -16.95 -3.79 -13.06
CA ALA A 114 -15.82 -4.16 -12.23
C ALA A 114 -14.62 -4.64 -13.07
N THR A 115 -14.85 -5.45 -14.11
CA THR A 115 -13.78 -5.87 -15.03
C THR A 115 -13.21 -4.70 -15.81
N ARG A 116 -14.05 -3.80 -16.36
CA ARG A 116 -13.59 -2.56 -17.03
C ARG A 116 -12.77 -1.67 -16.09
N CYS A 117 -13.18 -1.52 -14.83
CA CYS A 117 -12.42 -0.77 -13.83
C CYS A 117 -11.07 -1.43 -13.54
N ALA A 118 -11.03 -2.76 -13.41
CA ALA A 118 -9.79 -3.50 -13.21
C ALA A 118 -8.83 -3.38 -14.41
N GLU A 119 -9.35 -3.42 -15.63
CA GLU A 119 -8.57 -3.19 -16.85
C GLU A 119 -8.00 -1.77 -16.92
N ARG A 120 -8.81 -0.73 -16.60
CA ARG A 120 -8.34 0.65 -16.51
C ARG A 120 -7.26 0.82 -15.45
N ALA A 121 -7.40 0.19 -14.28
CA ALA A 121 -6.40 0.23 -13.22
C ALA A 121 -5.09 -0.45 -13.66
N ARG A 122 -5.17 -1.58 -14.36
CA ARG A 122 -4.00 -2.26 -14.94
C ARG A 122 -3.32 -1.39 -15.99
N ALA A 123 -4.08 -0.76 -16.88
CA ALA A 123 -3.54 0.14 -17.90
C ALA A 123 -2.86 1.37 -17.26
N ALA A 124 -3.48 2.00 -16.27
CA ALA A 124 -2.89 3.11 -15.53
C ALA A 124 -1.60 2.70 -14.79
N LYS A 125 -1.58 1.50 -14.20
CA LYS A 125 -0.38 0.96 -13.55
C LYS A 125 0.77 0.79 -14.55
N LEU A 126 0.50 0.20 -15.72
CA LEU A 126 1.52 0.03 -16.76
C LEU A 126 2.04 1.39 -17.26
N GLN A 127 1.17 2.38 -17.46
CA GLN A 127 1.60 3.73 -17.83
C GLN A 127 2.49 4.38 -16.77
N LEU A 128 2.19 4.19 -15.49
CA LEU A 128 3.01 4.71 -14.39
C LEU A 128 4.36 3.99 -14.31
N GLU A 129 4.39 2.67 -14.51
CA GLU A 129 5.62 1.88 -14.62
C GLU A 129 6.48 2.36 -15.81
N GLU A 130 5.89 2.60 -16.99
CA GLU A 130 6.57 3.16 -18.16
C GLU A 130 7.16 4.55 -17.90
N GLN A 131 6.40 5.46 -17.29
CA GLN A 131 6.88 6.80 -16.93
C GLN A 131 8.03 6.74 -15.91
N THR A 132 7.93 5.83 -14.94
CA THR A 132 8.98 5.63 -13.94
C THR A 132 10.27 5.14 -14.59
N LEU A 133 10.18 4.14 -15.47
CA LEU A 133 11.32 3.62 -16.20
C LEU A 133 11.95 4.69 -17.12
N GLN A 134 11.15 5.52 -17.77
CA GLN A 134 11.66 6.63 -18.58
C GLN A 134 12.43 7.63 -17.72
N HIS A 135 11.86 8.04 -16.57
CA HIS A 135 12.53 8.95 -15.64
C HIS A 135 13.85 8.35 -15.12
N GLU A 136 13.88 7.06 -14.80
CA GLU A 136 15.12 6.38 -14.39
C GLU A 136 16.17 6.37 -15.51
N GLN A 137 15.78 6.15 -16.76
CA GLN A 137 16.69 6.21 -17.91
C GLN A 137 17.25 7.63 -18.10
N ASP A 138 16.40 8.66 -18.03
CA ASP A 138 16.82 10.05 -18.15
C ASP A 138 17.78 10.44 -17.00
N THR A 139 17.50 9.96 -15.79
CA THR A 139 18.37 10.16 -14.62
C THR A 139 19.74 9.51 -14.83
N LEU A 140 19.78 8.27 -15.34
CA LEU A 140 21.03 7.58 -15.66
C LEU A 140 21.80 8.28 -16.78
N ALA A 141 21.11 8.80 -17.80
CA ALA A 141 21.73 9.57 -18.87
C ALA A 141 22.39 10.85 -18.33
N LEU A 142 21.70 11.59 -17.45
CA LEU A 142 22.27 12.77 -16.77
C LEU A 142 23.47 12.41 -15.88
N GLN A 143 23.41 11.28 -15.16
CA GLN A 143 24.54 10.82 -14.34
C GLN A 143 25.76 10.48 -15.20
N ARG A 144 25.57 9.84 -16.36
CA ARG A 144 26.66 9.57 -17.32
C ARG A 144 27.26 10.87 -17.86
N GLN A 145 26.42 11.83 -18.24
CA GLN A 145 26.89 13.13 -18.71
C GLN A 145 27.66 13.89 -17.62
N ALA A 146 27.18 13.86 -16.37
CA ALA A 146 27.87 14.48 -15.24
C ALA A 146 29.23 13.80 -14.97
N ALA A 147 29.30 12.47 -15.07
CA ALA A 147 30.56 11.73 -14.95
C ALA A 147 31.54 12.09 -16.07
N GLU A 148 31.09 12.15 -17.33
CA GLU A 148 31.94 12.58 -18.46
C GLU A 148 32.46 14.02 -18.29
N VAL A 149 31.63 14.93 -17.78
CA VAL A 149 32.05 16.31 -17.49
C VAL A 149 33.07 16.32 -16.36
N ALA A 150 32.85 15.54 -15.30
CA ALA A 150 33.81 15.42 -14.19
C ALA A 150 35.16 14.86 -14.66
N GLU A 151 35.16 13.82 -15.48
CA GLU A 151 36.38 13.25 -16.10
C GLU A 151 37.12 14.30 -16.94
N ARG A 152 36.41 15.06 -17.78
CA ARG A 152 37.02 16.14 -18.56
C ARG A 152 37.61 17.24 -17.68
N GLN A 153 36.96 17.57 -16.56
CA GLN A 153 37.48 18.56 -15.60
C GLN A 153 38.70 18.03 -14.86
N MET A 154 38.73 16.75 -14.47
CA MET A 154 39.91 16.13 -13.87
C MET A 154 41.08 16.12 -14.86
N ALA A 155 40.87 15.75 -16.12
CA ALA A 155 41.91 15.79 -17.14
C ALA A 155 42.45 17.21 -17.38
N ARG A 156 41.59 18.24 -17.34
CA ARG A 156 42.02 19.64 -17.40
C ARG A 156 42.83 20.05 -16.18
N ALA A 157 42.42 19.62 -14.98
CA ALA A 157 43.15 19.89 -13.74
C ALA A 157 44.54 19.23 -13.76
N GLU A 158 44.63 17.96 -14.18
CA GLU A 158 45.91 17.25 -14.34
C GLU A 158 46.82 17.94 -15.36
N ALA A 159 46.27 18.39 -16.50
CA ALA A 159 47.03 19.16 -17.49
C ALA A 159 47.53 20.50 -16.93
N ALA A 160 46.72 21.19 -16.12
CA ALA A 160 47.12 22.43 -15.45
C ALA A 160 48.20 22.19 -14.39
N GLU A 161 48.11 21.10 -13.61
CA GLU A 161 49.14 20.70 -12.65
C GLU A 161 50.47 20.39 -13.35
N GLN A 162 50.44 19.66 -14.48
CA GLN A 162 51.64 19.40 -15.29
C GLN A 162 52.24 20.69 -15.87
N ALA A 163 51.42 21.63 -16.31
CA ALA A 163 51.88 22.94 -16.77
C ALA A 163 52.54 23.74 -15.64
N LEU A 164 51.94 23.77 -14.45
CA LEU A 164 52.54 24.42 -13.27
C LEU A 164 53.84 23.73 -12.83
N PHE A 165 53.90 22.40 -12.88
CA PHE A 165 55.12 21.64 -12.56
C PHE A 165 56.25 21.95 -13.54
N SER A 166 55.98 21.93 -14.85
CA SER A 166 57.00 22.30 -15.85
C SER A 166 57.43 23.77 -15.71
N GLN A 167 56.51 24.68 -15.42
CA GLN A 167 56.83 26.09 -15.19
C GLN A 167 57.69 26.30 -13.94
N THR A 168 57.38 25.63 -12.83
CA THR A 168 58.21 25.67 -11.61
C THR A 168 59.58 25.05 -11.84
N GLN A 169 59.68 23.99 -12.64
CA GLN A 169 60.96 23.42 -13.06
C GLN A 169 61.77 24.43 -13.89
N HIS A 170 61.16 25.10 -14.88
CA HIS A 170 61.80 26.17 -15.64
C HIS A 170 62.21 27.37 -14.77
N ALA A 171 61.38 27.77 -13.81
CA ALA A 171 61.70 28.81 -12.85
C ALA A 171 62.89 28.39 -11.95
N SER A 172 62.95 27.13 -11.54
CA SER A 172 64.08 26.59 -10.77
C SER A 172 65.38 26.56 -11.57
N SER A 173 65.35 26.20 -12.85
CA SER A 173 66.53 26.24 -13.73
C SER A 173 66.97 27.68 -14.04
N ASN A 174 66.01 28.60 -14.17
CA ASN A 174 66.32 30.02 -14.35
C ASN A 174 66.91 30.61 -13.05
N ASN A 175 66.38 30.24 -11.88
CA ASN A 175 66.96 30.67 -10.60
C ASN A 175 68.34 30.07 -10.37
N SER A 176 68.59 28.81 -10.76
CA SER A 176 69.93 28.20 -10.62
C SER A 176 70.95 28.86 -11.54
N THR A 177 70.57 29.19 -12.78
CA THR A 177 71.43 29.95 -13.72
C THR A 177 71.65 31.39 -13.26
N LEU A 178 70.63 32.06 -12.72
CA LEU A 178 70.80 33.38 -12.10
C LEU A 178 71.69 33.30 -10.86
N ALA A 179 71.55 32.27 -10.02
CA ALA A 179 72.42 32.06 -8.86
C ALA A 179 73.87 31.78 -9.27
N SER A 180 74.11 31.01 -10.32
CA SER A 180 75.47 30.78 -10.84
C SER A 180 76.07 32.06 -11.43
N GLN A 181 75.28 32.86 -12.16
CA GLN A 181 75.71 34.18 -12.66
C GLN A 181 76.00 35.16 -11.53
N LEU A 182 75.18 35.19 -10.47
CA LEU A 182 75.43 36.01 -9.28
C LEU A 182 76.70 35.56 -8.54
N SER A 183 76.91 34.25 -8.42
CA SER A 183 78.15 33.68 -7.85
C SER A 183 79.38 34.08 -8.66
N GLU A 184 79.33 33.99 -10.00
CA GLU A 184 80.40 34.44 -10.88
C GLU A 184 80.65 35.94 -10.76
N ALA A 185 79.60 36.76 -10.73
CA ALA A 185 79.71 38.20 -10.54
C ALA A 185 80.34 38.56 -9.17
N GLN A 186 79.95 37.85 -8.11
CA GLN A 186 80.56 37.99 -6.78
C GLN A 186 82.04 37.57 -6.77
N ALA A 187 82.39 36.48 -7.46
CA ALA A 187 83.77 36.04 -7.61
C ALA A 187 84.62 37.08 -8.39
N GLN A 188 84.06 37.66 -9.44
CA GLN A 188 84.70 38.76 -10.19
C GLN A 188 84.88 40.01 -9.32
N LEU A 189 83.91 40.35 -8.48
CA LEU A 189 84.02 41.46 -7.53
C LEU A 189 85.13 41.20 -6.50
N ARG A 190 85.22 39.98 -5.95
CA ARG A 190 86.33 39.57 -5.07
C ARG A 190 87.68 39.63 -5.77
N ALA A 191 87.77 39.20 -7.02
CA ALA A 191 88.99 39.30 -7.81
C ALA A 191 89.37 40.76 -8.11
N ALA A 192 88.39 41.63 -8.37
CA ALA A 192 88.60 43.05 -8.59
C ALA A 192 89.08 43.76 -7.31
N THR A 193 88.46 43.48 -6.16
CA THR A 193 88.88 44.00 -4.86
C THR A 193 90.25 43.47 -4.44
N ALA A 194 90.59 42.21 -4.75
CA ALA A 194 91.94 41.69 -4.57
C ALA A 194 92.97 42.44 -5.43
N ARG A 195 92.68 42.67 -6.72
CA ARG A 195 93.54 43.50 -7.59
C ARG A 195 93.66 44.93 -7.10
N GLU A 196 92.58 45.52 -6.61
CA GLU A 196 92.60 46.86 -6.01
C GLU A 196 93.48 46.88 -4.76
N SER A 197 93.39 45.87 -3.89
CA SER A 197 94.28 45.74 -2.72
C SER A 197 95.75 45.55 -3.12
N GLU A 198 96.02 44.83 -4.22
CA GLU A 198 97.37 44.66 -4.76
C GLU A 198 97.91 45.97 -5.35
N LEU A 199 97.08 46.73 -6.08
CA LEU A 199 97.41 48.06 -6.55
C LEU A 199 97.61 49.04 -5.38
N GLN A 200 96.80 48.97 -4.33
CA GLN A 200 96.99 49.75 -3.11
C GLN A 200 98.31 49.38 -2.43
N ARG A 201 98.67 48.09 -2.37
CA ARG A 201 99.96 47.64 -1.83
C ARG A 201 101.13 48.11 -2.68
N LEU A 202 101.02 48.08 -4.01
CA LEU A 202 102.02 48.62 -4.93
C LEU A 202 102.16 50.14 -4.76
N LEU A 203 101.05 50.87 -4.63
CA LEU A 203 101.05 52.31 -4.35
C LEU A 203 101.67 52.59 -2.98
N GLN A 204 101.34 51.84 -1.94
CA GLN A 204 101.97 51.94 -0.61
C GLN A 204 103.46 51.64 -0.70
N SER A 205 103.88 50.59 -1.41
CA SER A 205 105.28 50.28 -1.66
C SER A 205 105.99 51.40 -2.43
N HIS A 206 105.32 52.04 -3.39
CA HIS A 206 105.85 53.21 -4.09
C HIS A 206 105.95 54.43 -3.19
N VAL A 207 104.97 54.66 -2.31
CA VAL A 207 105.02 55.70 -1.27
C VAL A 207 106.17 55.42 -0.30
N GLU A 208 106.36 54.17 0.14
CA GLU A 208 107.46 53.74 0.98
C GLU A 208 108.81 53.87 0.25
N GLN A 209 108.90 53.58 -1.05
CA GLN A 209 110.09 53.87 -1.87
C GLN A 209 110.35 55.37 -1.96
N MET A 210 109.31 56.18 -2.16
CA MET A 210 109.43 57.64 -2.19
C MET A 210 109.85 58.20 -0.83
N ASP A 211 109.37 57.62 0.27
CA ASP A 211 109.77 57.95 1.63
C ASP A 211 111.16 57.40 1.97
N ALA A 212 111.58 56.26 1.43
CA ALA A 212 112.94 55.74 1.51
C ALA A 212 113.92 56.62 0.72
N MET A 213 113.53 57.13 -0.45
CA MET A 213 114.28 58.15 -1.19
C MET A 213 114.33 59.48 -0.43
N ARG A 214 113.25 59.89 0.25
CA ARG A 214 113.29 61.05 1.17
C ARG A 214 114.20 60.80 2.38
N LYS A 215 114.20 59.60 2.95
CA LYS A 215 115.04 59.19 4.09
C LYS A 215 116.53 59.07 3.70
N HIS A 216 116.86 58.76 2.44
CA HIS A 216 118.24 58.79 1.94
C HIS A 216 118.75 60.20 1.54
N GLY A 217 117.89 61.22 1.52
CA GLY A 217 118.25 62.62 1.31
C GLY A 217 118.54 63.44 2.58
N ARG A 218 118.26 62.92 3.78
CA ARG A 218 118.52 63.62 5.05
C ARG A 218 118.89 62.64 6.16
N GLY A 219 120.16 62.69 6.57
CA GLY A 219 120.66 61.92 7.70
C GLY A 219 120.15 62.40 9.07
N ARG A 220 120.37 61.50 10.05
CA ARG A 220 120.46 61.73 11.51
C ARG A 220 119.22 62.28 12.23
N ALA A 221 118.57 61.43 13.03
CA ALA A 221 118.37 61.66 14.48
C ALA A 221 117.67 60.45 15.15
N ALA A 222 118.20 60.08 16.33
CA ALA A 222 117.63 59.42 17.53
C ALA A 222 116.33 58.59 17.42
N GLN A 223 116.25 57.31 17.81
CA GLN A 223 116.52 56.65 19.12
C GLN A 223 115.36 56.75 20.15
N ARG A 224 114.85 55.56 20.55
CA ARG A 224 114.13 55.18 21.80
C ARG A 224 112.66 55.66 21.95
N THR A 225 111.68 54.89 22.47
CA THR A 225 111.63 53.67 23.33
C THR A 225 110.21 53.06 23.37
N ARG A 226 110.11 51.72 23.44
CA ARG A 226 109.28 50.79 24.30
C ARG A 226 107.79 51.14 24.60
N ARG A 227 106.81 50.22 24.67
CA ARG A 227 106.68 49.06 25.61
C ARG A 227 105.26 48.43 25.53
N ASN A 228 105.16 47.08 25.59
CA ASN A 228 104.04 46.17 26.03
C ASN A 228 102.66 46.30 25.36
N GLY A 229 101.81 45.27 25.20
CA GLY A 229 101.69 43.85 25.60
C GLY A 229 100.34 43.38 24.97
N ASP A 230 100.23 42.15 24.44
CA ASP A 230 99.81 40.91 25.12
C ASP A 230 98.34 40.55 24.81
N ASP A 231 98.11 39.23 24.70
CA ASP A 231 96.87 38.42 24.67
C ASP A 231 96.14 38.27 23.29
N ASP A 232 96.22 37.12 22.59
CA ASP A 232 95.64 35.75 22.85
C ASP A 232 94.09 35.79 22.69
N ASP A 233 93.33 34.96 21.96
CA ASP A 233 93.37 33.53 21.54
C ASP A 233 92.88 33.40 20.07
N ASP A 234 93.38 32.52 19.18
CA ASP A 234 93.24 31.05 19.11
C ASP A 234 91.78 30.52 19.14
N ASP A 235 91.29 30.03 18.00
CA ASP A 235 90.82 28.64 17.89
C ASP A 235 90.71 28.21 16.41
N ASP A 236 91.35 27.07 16.17
CA ASP A 236 91.55 26.31 14.95
C ASP A 236 90.33 25.46 14.54
N ASP A 237 90.51 24.74 13.41
CA ASP A 237 89.97 23.39 13.10
C ASP A 237 88.46 23.27 12.78
N ASP A 238 87.93 22.47 11.83
CA ASP A 238 88.37 21.36 10.96
C ASP A 238 87.47 21.40 9.69
N ALA A 239 87.90 21.14 8.45
CA ALA A 239 88.29 19.86 7.85
C ALA A 239 87.18 18.77 7.79
N ASP A 240 86.82 18.45 6.54
CA ASP A 240 86.47 17.14 5.96
C ASP A 240 85.30 16.26 6.47
N GLY A 241 84.62 15.65 5.49
CA GLY A 241 84.33 14.21 5.57
C GLY A 241 82.92 13.72 5.22
N GLY A 242 82.83 12.96 4.12
CA GLY A 242 82.02 11.73 4.02
C GLY A 242 80.57 11.92 3.55
N ALA A 243 80.13 11.45 2.38
CA ALA A 243 80.14 10.08 1.84
C ALA A 243 79.16 9.12 2.53
N ASP A 244 78.22 8.65 1.71
CA ASP A 244 77.60 7.32 1.63
C ASP A 244 76.72 6.78 2.76
N ALA A 245 75.49 6.41 2.36
CA ALA A 245 74.88 5.07 2.46
C ALA A 245 73.34 5.26 2.49
N ASP A 246 72.59 4.84 1.48
CA ASP A 246 72.21 3.46 1.16
C ASP A 246 71.23 2.88 2.19
N GLY A 247 70.15 2.29 1.67
CA GLY A 247 69.00 1.86 2.47
C GLY A 247 67.82 1.39 1.64
N THR A 248 68.08 0.65 0.56
CA THR A 248 67.14 -0.32 -0.01
C THR A 248 67.12 -1.60 0.82
N SER A 249 65.96 -2.03 1.27
CA SER A 249 65.57 -3.44 1.50
C SER A 249 64.07 -3.44 1.85
N ASP A 250 63.19 -4.00 1.03
CA ASP A 250 62.99 -5.45 0.83
C ASP A 250 62.41 -6.11 2.08
N ASP A 251 61.12 -6.45 2.00
CA ASP A 251 60.53 -7.65 2.60
C ASP A 251 59.11 -7.81 2.02
N GLY A 252 58.96 -8.81 1.15
CA GLY A 252 57.68 -9.45 0.88
C GLY A 252 57.66 -10.82 1.53
N HIS A 253 56.52 -11.28 2.05
CA HIS A 253 56.00 -12.64 1.83
C HIS A 253 54.64 -12.88 2.50
N GLU A 254 53.83 -13.69 1.78
CA GLU A 254 52.92 -14.76 2.23
C GLU A 254 51.81 -14.44 3.25
N GLY A 255 50.54 -14.83 3.08
CA GLY A 255 50.01 -16.03 2.43
C GLY A 255 49.72 -17.09 3.49
N GLU A 256 48.45 -17.23 3.91
CA GLU A 256 47.78 -18.44 4.48
C GLU A 256 46.41 -18.00 5.05
N GLU A 257 45.28 -18.33 4.42
CA GLU A 257 44.47 -19.54 4.63
C GLU A 257 43.96 -19.78 6.06
N ALA A 258 42.64 -19.72 6.24
CA ALA A 258 41.94 -20.64 7.13
C ALA A 258 40.45 -20.77 6.74
N GLU A 259 40.12 -21.98 6.31
CA GLU A 259 38.79 -22.50 6.01
C GLU A 259 37.83 -22.44 7.21
N GLY A 260 36.56 -22.14 6.93
CA GLY A 260 35.43 -22.44 7.81
C GLY A 260 34.48 -23.43 7.16
N LYS A 261 34.89 -24.72 7.10
CA LYS A 261 34.01 -25.83 6.72
C LYS A 261 33.04 -26.14 7.87
N GLY A 262 31.75 -26.03 7.59
CA GLY A 262 30.66 -26.56 8.40
C GLY A 262 29.57 -27.14 7.51
N GLY A 263 29.81 -28.31 6.92
CA GLY A 263 28.72 -29.22 6.50
C GLY A 263 28.07 -29.82 7.76
N VAL A 264 26.82 -30.28 7.77
CA VAL A 264 26.21 -31.37 6.99
C VAL A 264 24.78 -31.51 7.59
N LYS A 265 23.63 -31.61 6.89
CA LYS A 265 22.97 -32.75 6.18
C LYS A 265 21.54 -32.24 5.87
N ALA A 266 21.02 -32.22 4.63
CA ALA A 266 20.22 -33.28 3.97
C ALA A 266 19.08 -33.81 4.89
N VAL A 267 17.78 -33.84 4.57
CA VAL A 267 16.96 -33.94 3.33
C VAL A 267 15.53 -33.59 3.74
N ASP A 268 14.75 -32.83 2.95
CA ASP A 268 13.37 -33.24 2.66
C ASP A 268 12.75 -32.52 1.46
N ALA A 269 12.03 -33.33 0.69
CA ALA A 269 11.51 -33.03 -0.64
C ALA A 269 10.29 -32.10 -0.60
N GLY A 270 10.16 -31.28 -1.65
CA GLY A 270 8.89 -30.71 -2.07
C GLY A 270 8.62 -29.26 -1.66
N ARG A 271 9.32 -28.31 -2.26
CA ARG A 271 8.78 -26.94 -2.40
C ARG A 271 9.29 -26.29 -3.67
N GLN A 272 8.34 -25.84 -4.48
CA GLN A 272 8.52 -25.07 -5.71
C GLN A 272 9.50 -23.91 -5.48
N PRO A 273 10.32 -23.51 -6.47
CA PRO A 273 11.22 -22.38 -6.31
C PRO A 273 10.38 -21.12 -6.14
N ALA A 274 10.34 -20.61 -4.90
CA ALA A 274 9.91 -19.26 -4.64
C ALA A 274 10.80 -18.35 -5.49
N THR A 275 10.17 -17.58 -6.37
CA THR A 275 10.78 -16.46 -7.06
C THR A 275 11.58 -15.66 -6.05
N GLN A 276 12.88 -15.53 -6.31
CA GLN A 276 13.75 -14.57 -5.65
C GLN A 276 13.12 -13.19 -5.81
N ARG A 277 12.36 -12.76 -4.80
CA ARG A 277 12.15 -11.34 -4.55
C ARG A 277 13.53 -10.82 -4.15
N GLN A 278 14.23 -10.22 -5.10
CA GLN A 278 15.34 -9.33 -4.81
C GLN A 278 14.81 -8.32 -3.78
N ASP A 279 15.42 -8.28 -2.60
CA ASP A 279 15.01 -7.34 -1.55
C ASP A 279 15.24 -5.93 -2.09
N PRO A 280 14.18 -5.13 -2.36
CA PRO A 280 14.32 -3.79 -2.93
C PRO A 280 15.14 -2.86 -2.02
N ILE A 281 15.27 -3.22 -0.75
CA ILE A 281 16.09 -2.53 0.25
C ILE A 281 17.58 -2.68 -0.08
N ARG A 282 18.05 -3.85 -0.54
CA ARG A 282 19.47 -4.06 -0.87
C ARG A 282 19.89 -3.27 -2.11
N GLU A 283 19.03 -3.22 -3.13
CA GLU A 283 19.27 -2.40 -4.32
C GLU A 283 19.27 -0.90 -3.98
N TYR A 284 18.41 -0.48 -3.06
CA TYR A 284 18.40 0.90 -2.58
C TYR A 284 19.66 1.24 -1.76
N GLU A 285 20.11 0.33 -0.89
CA GLU A 285 21.36 0.49 -0.13
C GLU A 285 22.58 0.57 -1.03
N GLU A 286 22.65 -0.27 -2.08
CA GLU A 286 23.72 -0.22 -3.07
C GLU A 286 23.69 1.10 -3.84
N ARG A 287 22.53 1.54 -4.35
CA ARG A 287 22.36 2.87 -4.99
C ARG A 287 22.81 4.01 -4.09
N VAL A 288 22.43 3.99 -2.80
CA VAL A 288 22.82 5.03 -1.83
C VAL A 288 24.33 5.03 -1.60
N ARG A 289 24.98 3.86 -1.49
CA ARG A 289 26.45 3.78 -1.36
C ARG A 289 27.16 4.37 -2.58
N THR A 290 26.68 4.08 -3.80
CA THR A 290 27.26 4.63 -5.02
C THR A 290 27.11 6.14 -5.08
N ILE A 291 25.94 6.68 -4.72
CA ILE A 291 25.69 8.13 -4.66
C ILE A 291 26.61 8.81 -3.64
N LEU A 292 26.78 8.20 -2.45
CA LEU A 292 27.68 8.72 -1.42
C LEU A 292 29.15 8.71 -1.88
N GLN A 293 29.58 7.68 -2.60
CA GLN A 293 30.93 7.61 -3.17
C GLN A 293 31.17 8.68 -4.24
N VAL A 294 30.21 8.89 -5.14
CA VAL A 294 30.28 9.95 -6.16
C VAL A 294 30.31 11.34 -5.50
N ASN A 295 29.46 11.57 -4.50
CA ASN A 295 29.47 12.84 -3.75
C ASN A 295 30.78 13.07 -3.01
N ARG A 296 31.38 12.03 -2.42
CA ARG A 296 32.70 12.13 -1.79
C ARG A 296 33.78 12.51 -2.80
N ALA A 297 33.79 11.87 -3.98
CA ALA A 297 34.74 12.20 -5.03
C ALA A 297 34.58 13.65 -5.54
N LEU A 298 33.33 14.13 -5.68
CA LEU A 298 33.05 15.52 -6.05
C LEU A 298 33.53 16.54 -5.00
N VAL A 299 33.32 16.24 -3.72
CA VAL A 299 33.82 17.09 -2.62
C VAL A 299 35.35 17.11 -2.60
N GLU A 300 36.00 15.96 -2.76
CA GLU A 300 37.46 15.87 -2.83
C GLU A 300 38.02 16.63 -4.05
N ALA A 301 37.38 16.52 -5.23
CA ALA A 301 37.75 17.28 -6.43
C ALA A 301 37.60 18.79 -6.22
N TYR A 302 36.51 19.24 -5.59
CA TYR A 302 36.31 20.65 -5.24
C TYR A 302 37.41 21.19 -4.33
N TRP A 303 37.78 20.46 -3.28
CA TRP A 303 38.86 20.88 -2.36
C TRP A 303 40.23 20.91 -3.04
N ARG A 304 40.50 20.00 -3.99
CA ARG A 304 41.73 20.03 -4.80
C ARG A 304 41.77 21.26 -5.71
N LEU A 305 40.70 21.52 -6.46
CA LEU A 305 40.58 22.72 -7.30
C LEU A 305 40.76 24.01 -6.50
N ARG A 306 40.19 24.07 -5.29
CA ARG A 306 40.38 25.20 -4.38
C ARG A 306 41.82 25.37 -3.91
N ARG A 307 42.52 24.29 -3.57
CA ARG A 307 43.95 24.37 -3.21
C ARG A 307 44.83 24.83 -4.38
N LEU A 308 44.53 24.36 -5.59
CA LEU A 308 45.23 24.80 -6.80
C LEU A 308 44.97 26.28 -7.09
N ALA A 309 43.74 26.74 -6.89
CA ALA A 309 43.37 28.15 -6.97
C ALA A 309 44.13 29.03 -5.97
N GLU A 310 44.17 28.61 -4.71
CA GLU A 310 44.89 29.31 -3.64
C GLU A 310 46.40 29.34 -3.93
N GLY A 311 46.96 28.26 -4.50
CA GLY A 311 48.35 28.20 -4.97
C GLY A 311 48.65 29.12 -6.16
N ALA A 312 47.72 29.23 -7.11
CA ALA A 312 47.85 30.12 -8.28
C ALA A 312 47.68 31.61 -7.92
N ALA A 313 46.85 31.92 -6.92
CA ALA A 313 46.70 33.26 -6.39
C ALA A 313 48.01 33.79 -5.78
N LEU A 314 48.81 32.91 -5.15
CA LEU A 314 50.13 33.24 -4.62
C LEU A 314 51.17 33.53 -5.71
N THR A 315 50.96 33.08 -6.95
CA THR A 315 51.88 33.27 -8.08
C THR A 315 51.43 34.34 -9.08
N HIS A 316 50.40 35.13 -8.75
CA HIS A 316 49.82 36.20 -9.60
C HIS A 316 49.34 35.74 -11.00
N GLN A 317 48.97 34.47 -11.15
CA GLN A 317 48.18 34.03 -12.31
C GLN A 317 46.73 33.79 -11.86
N MET A 318 45.81 34.60 -12.37
CA MET A 318 44.39 34.37 -12.15
C MET A 318 43.97 33.12 -12.94
N LEU A 319 43.95 31.97 -12.26
CA LEU A 319 43.14 30.84 -12.70
C LEU A 319 41.68 31.21 -12.44
N GLU A 320 40.86 31.28 -13.49
CA GLU A 320 39.41 31.42 -13.37
C GLU A 320 38.85 30.14 -12.73
N VAL A 321 38.64 30.21 -11.43
CA VAL A 321 37.96 29.15 -10.69
C VAL A 321 36.48 29.42 -10.79
N PRO A 322 35.66 28.45 -11.25
CA PRO A 322 34.23 28.64 -11.28
C PRO A 322 33.73 28.92 -9.86
N SER A 323 32.89 29.95 -9.74
CA SER A 323 32.41 30.40 -8.43
C SER A 323 31.59 29.29 -7.76
N HIS A 324 31.50 29.31 -6.42
CA HIS A 324 30.68 28.33 -5.68
C HIS A 324 29.21 28.33 -6.16
N GLU A 325 28.73 29.47 -6.66
CA GLU A 325 27.40 29.63 -7.26
C GLU A 325 27.28 28.89 -8.61
N GLU A 326 28.32 28.88 -9.45
CA GLU A 326 28.31 28.15 -10.74
C GLU A 326 28.32 26.62 -10.55
N LEU A 327 29.02 26.13 -9.53
CA LEU A 327 29.02 24.70 -9.18
C LEU A 327 27.67 24.28 -8.56
N LEU A 328 27.06 25.10 -7.71
CA LEU A 328 25.71 24.84 -7.17
C LEU A 328 24.63 24.92 -8.26
N LEU A 329 24.76 25.86 -9.21
CA LEU A 329 23.88 25.96 -10.38
C LEU A 329 24.01 24.72 -11.27
N SER A 330 25.20 24.14 -11.45
CA SER A 330 25.36 22.91 -12.24
C SER A 330 24.69 21.67 -11.61
N VAL A 331 24.45 21.67 -10.30
CA VAL A 331 23.72 20.60 -9.58
C VAL A 331 22.22 20.91 -9.47
N GLN A 332 21.82 22.18 -9.56
CA GLN A 332 20.41 22.63 -9.48
C GLN A 332 19.71 22.80 -10.83
N VAL A 333 20.43 22.75 -11.96
CA VAL A 333 19.82 22.84 -13.30
C VAL A 333 19.43 21.45 -13.78
N GLY A 334 18.28 20.97 -13.30
CA GLY A 334 17.34 20.32 -14.20
C GLY A 334 16.94 21.35 -15.27
N ALA A 335 16.85 20.93 -16.53
CA ALA A 335 16.87 21.77 -17.73
C ALA A 335 15.79 22.87 -17.87
N ASP A 336 14.96 23.16 -16.86
CA ASP A 336 13.82 24.07 -16.97
C ASP A 336 13.84 25.29 -16.06
N GLY A 337 14.87 25.53 -15.23
CA GLY A 337 15.06 26.83 -14.55
C GLY A 337 13.85 27.34 -13.73
N ARG A 338 12.93 26.47 -13.31
CA ARG A 338 11.80 26.83 -12.46
C ARG A 338 12.14 26.46 -11.02
N ARG A 339 12.05 27.45 -10.13
CA ARG A 339 11.93 27.22 -8.68
C ARG A 339 10.95 26.07 -8.46
N GLN A 340 11.32 25.11 -7.59
CA GLN A 340 10.44 24.05 -7.09
C GLN A 340 9.11 24.66 -6.62
N VAL A 341 8.16 24.73 -7.55
CA VAL A 341 6.74 24.70 -7.25
C VAL A 341 6.53 23.33 -6.64
N MET A 342 5.98 23.29 -5.42
CA MET A 342 5.52 22.08 -4.70
C MET A 342 5.31 20.93 -5.68
N SER A 343 6.24 19.96 -5.60
CA SER A 343 6.49 18.94 -6.62
C SER A 343 5.17 18.34 -7.08
N GLU A 344 4.98 18.08 -8.37
CA GLU A 344 3.77 17.38 -8.85
C GLU A 344 3.54 16.05 -8.11
N LEU A 345 4.60 15.50 -7.52
CA LEU A 345 4.59 14.36 -6.63
C LEU A 345 3.94 14.66 -5.26
N GLU A 346 4.13 15.85 -4.68
CA GLU A 346 3.40 16.30 -3.48
C GLU A 346 1.92 16.54 -3.80
N LYS A 347 1.60 17.10 -4.97
CA LYS A 347 0.20 17.24 -5.41
C LYS A 347 -0.46 15.88 -5.67
N SER A 348 0.27 14.93 -6.25
CA SER A 348 -0.20 13.57 -6.45
C SER A 348 -0.44 12.86 -5.11
N LEU A 349 0.50 12.98 -4.17
CA LEU A 349 0.39 12.44 -2.82
C LEU A 349 -0.78 13.08 -2.05
N ASP A 350 -0.97 14.40 -2.14
CA ASP A 350 -2.11 15.07 -1.51
C ASP A 350 -3.44 14.65 -2.12
N ASN A 351 -3.50 14.43 -3.44
CA ASN A 351 -4.69 13.93 -4.13
C ASN A 351 -5.00 12.47 -3.72
N GLU A 352 -3.98 11.61 -3.63
CA GLU A 352 -4.15 10.23 -3.15
C GLU A 352 -4.54 10.21 -1.67
N ASN A 353 -3.92 11.03 -0.83
CA ASN A 353 -4.28 11.14 0.59
C ASN A 353 -5.72 11.63 0.76
N SER A 354 -6.13 12.62 -0.03
CA SER A 354 -7.52 13.11 -0.05
C SER A 354 -8.50 12.02 -0.47
N ARG A 355 -8.18 11.27 -1.53
CA ARG A 355 -8.99 10.15 -2.02
C ARG A 355 -9.10 9.01 -1.01
N LEU A 356 -7.99 8.66 -0.37
CA LEU A 356 -7.94 7.62 0.68
C LEU A 356 -8.73 8.04 1.92
N ARG A 357 -8.69 9.33 2.31
CA ARG A 357 -9.53 9.87 3.39
C ARG A 357 -11.02 9.74 3.07
N THR A 358 -11.44 10.08 1.85
CA THR A 358 -12.85 9.94 1.46
C THR A 358 -13.29 8.47 1.43
N GLN A 359 -12.39 7.56 1.04
CA GLN A 359 -12.68 6.12 1.08
C GLN A 359 -12.77 5.60 2.52
N LEU A 360 -11.89 6.04 3.41
CA LEU A 360 -11.95 5.72 4.83
C LEU A 360 -13.24 6.23 5.47
N GLU A 361 -13.65 7.47 5.20
CA GLU A 361 -14.90 8.06 5.69
C GLU A 361 -16.11 7.21 5.25
N ARG A 362 -16.20 6.83 3.98
CA ARG A 362 -17.27 5.95 3.48
C ARG A 362 -17.27 4.59 4.17
N VAL A 363 -16.10 3.98 4.38
CA VAL A 363 -16.01 2.70 5.07
C VAL A 363 -16.44 2.84 6.53
N THR A 364 -16.02 3.91 7.22
CA THR A 364 -16.46 4.18 8.59
C THR A 364 -17.96 4.46 8.68
N GLU A 365 -18.56 5.14 7.70
CA GLU A 365 -20.01 5.33 7.62
C GLU A 365 -20.73 4.00 7.44
N THR A 366 -20.24 3.13 6.53
CA THR A 366 -20.85 1.80 6.35
C THR A 366 -20.73 0.91 7.58
N LEU A 367 -19.60 0.96 8.29
CA LEU A 367 -19.40 0.28 9.57
C LEU A 367 -20.34 0.83 10.65
N SER A 368 -20.53 2.15 10.70
CA SER A 368 -21.47 2.77 11.65
C SER A 368 -22.92 2.35 11.35
N ALA A 369 -23.30 2.27 10.07
CA ALA A 369 -24.62 1.80 9.64
C ALA A 369 -24.83 0.31 9.96
N HIS A 370 -23.82 -0.54 9.77
CA HIS A 370 -23.86 -1.94 10.18
C HIS A 370 -24.00 -2.08 11.70
N SER A 371 -23.22 -1.31 12.48
CA SER A 371 -23.34 -1.34 13.95
C SER A 371 -24.72 -0.88 14.44
N ALA A 372 -25.35 0.08 13.74
CA ALA A 372 -26.70 0.53 14.05
C ALA A 372 -27.76 -0.53 13.70
N LEU A 373 -27.57 -1.27 12.60
CA LEU A 373 -28.40 -2.40 12.21
C LEU A 373 -28.29 -3.55 13.23
N GLU A 374 -27.08 -3.96 13.60
CA GLU A 374 -26.85 -5.00 14.63
C GLU A 374 -27.49 -4.61 15.97
N ALA A 375 -27.35 -3.34 16.39
CA ALA A 375 -27.99 -2.86 17.61
C ALA A 375 -29.53 -2.86 17.52
N SER A 376 -30.09 -2.67 16.32
CA SER A 376 -31.54 -2.75 16.09
C SER A 376 -32.05 -4.19 16.10
N GLU A 377 -31.27 -5.13 15.55
CA GLU A 377 -31.57 -6.57 15.59
C GLU A 377 -31.55 -7.09 17.03
N GLN A 378 -30.53 -6.75 17.82
CA GLN A 378 -30.47 -7.12 19.24
C GLN A 378 -31.64 -6.56 20.05
N ARG A 379 -32.13 -5.36 19.72
CA ARG A 379 -33.34 -4.79 20.34
C ARG A 379 -34.60 -5.55 19.94
N LEU A 380 -34.72 -5.97 18.69
CA LEU A 380 -35.82 -6.80 18.22
C LEU A 380 -35.81 -8.18 18.86
N GLU A 381 -34.65 -8.82 18.95
CA GLU A 381 -34.48 -10.12 19.61
C GLU A 381 -34.83 -10.05 21.09
N SER A 382 -34.38 -9.01 21.80
CA SER A 382 -34.74 -8.81 23.22
C SER A 382 -36.23 -8.52 23.42
N GLN A 383 -36.88 -7.80 22.50
CA GLN A 383 -38.34 -7.59 22.53
C GLN A 383 -39.12 -8.88 22.25
N GLN A 384 -38.67 -9.69 21.29
CA GLN A 384 -39.28 -10.99 21.00
C GLN A 384 -39.10 -11.97 22.17
N ALA A 385 -37.92 -12.00 22.78
CA ALA A 385 -37.66 -12.80 23.98
C ALA A 385 -38.53 -12.37 25.16
N ALA A 386 -38.73 -11.06 25.35
CA ALA A 386 -39.63 -10.52 26.38
C ALA A 386 -41.09 -10.88 26.11
N ALA A 387 -41.57 -10.78 24.87
CA ALA A 387 -42.93 -11.16 24.48
C ALA A 387 -43.20 -12.66 24.69
N LEU A 388 -42.25 -13.52 24.33
CA LEU A 388 -42.34 -14.97 24.56
C LEU A 388 -42.29 -15.34 26.05
N ALA A 389 -41.54 -14.58 26.86
CA ALA A 389 -41.54 -14.76 28.31
C ALA A 389 -42.88 -14.35 28.94
N GLU A 390 -43.52 -13.30 28.42
CA GLU A 390 -44.84 -12.84 28.87
C GLU A 390 -45.97 -13.82 28.48
N GLU A 391 -45.91 -14.42 27.29
CA GLU A 391 -46.85 -15.48 26.87
C GLU A 391 -46.71 -16.77 27.68
N ARG A 392 -45.50 -17.12 28.13
CA ARG A 392 -45.28 -18.31 28.98
C ARG A 392 -45.67 -18.10 30.44
N GLY A 393 -45.83 -16.84 30.87
CA GLY A 393 -46.23 -16.48 32.23
C GLY A 393 -47.75 -16.37 32.44
N ARG A 394 -48.54 -16.36 31.36
CA ARG A 394 -50.01 -16.42 31.36
C ARG A 394 -50.47 -17.85 31.18
#